data_AF-A0AAU6GP40-F1
#
_entry.id   AF-A0AAU6GP40-F1
#
_cell.length_a   1.000
_cell.length_b   1.000
_cell.length_c   1.000
_cell.angle_alpha   90.00
_cell.angle_beta   90.00
_cell.angle_gamma   90.00
#
_symmetry.space_group_name_H-M   'P 1'
#
loop_
_entity.id
_entity.type
_entity.pdbx_description
1 polymer ?
#
loop_
_entity_poly.entity_id
_entity_poly.type
_entity_poly.pdbx_seq_one_letter_code
_entity_poly.pdbx_strand_id
1 'polypeptide(L)'
;MQLRWLMTLGERNRPNEPTYADCPPPGQARATALVDDCGQLFPILLHWRQRFGHDVTGYAAQVEADDIERLPPHVTEDWGPDGLRLDTTPGGYVVVSDHRDHDAPPANSVGHQANRPALTTAQGGCP
;
A
#
# COMPACT_ATOMS: atom_id res chain seq x y z
N MET A 1 -22.38 -9.27 -11.75
CA MET A 1 -21.19 -9.32 -10.89
C MET A 1 -20.92 -7.90 -10.44
N GLN A 2 -20.76 -7.68 -9.14
CA GLN A 2 -20.48 -6.35 -8.59
C GLN A 2 -18.96 -6.19 -8.47
N LEU A 3 -18.46 -5.02 -8.82
CA LEU A 3 -17.05 -4.68 -8.64
C LEU A 3 -16.83 -4.39 -7.15
N ARG A 4 -15.91 -5.11 -6.53
CA ARG A 4 -15.58 -5.02 -5.11
C ARG A 4 -14.09 -4.82 -4.91
N TRP A 5 -13.71 -4.28 -3.76
CA TRP A 5 -12.33 -4.14 -3.36
C TRP A 5 -11.88 -5.35 -2.56
N LEU A 6 -10.88 -6.04 -3.09
CA LEU A 6 -10.14 -7.08 -2.39
C LEU A 6 -8.90 -6.43 -1.78
N MET A 7 -8.59 -6.74 -0.51
CA MET A 7 -7.35 -6.34 0.14
C MET A 7 -6.71 -7.53 0.85
N THR A 8 -5.41 -7.73 0.67
CA THR A 8 -4.61 -8.71 1.41
C THR A 8 -3.62 -8.01 2.34
N LEU A 9 -3.39 -8.62 3.50
CA LEU A 9 -2.37 -8.19 4.44
C LEU A 9 -0.98 -8.59 3.91
N GLY A 10 -0.15 -7.60 3.63
CA GLY A 10 1.27 -7.80 3.38
C GLY A 10 2.02 -8.17 4.66
N GLU A 11 2.94 -9.13 4.57
CA GLU A 11 3.76 -9.56 5.71
C GLU A 11 5.24 -9.24 5.47
N ARG A 12 5.88 -8.63 6.47
CA ARG A 12 7.35 -8.46 6.48
C ARG A 12 7.98 -9.77 6.92
N ASN A 13 8.41 -10.58 5.95
CA ASN A 13 8.94 -11.90 6.22
C ASN A 13 10.36 -11.89 6.82
N ARG A 14 11.11 -10.77 6.76
CA ARG A 14 12.49 -10.70 7.30
C ARG A 14 12.86 -9.34 7.89
N PRO A 15 13.50 -9.30 9.08
CA PRO A 15 13.88 -8.05 9.74
C PRO A 15 15.13 -7.36 9.12
N ASN A 16 15.90 -8.05 8.28
CA ASN A 16 17.22 -7.59 7.80
C ASN A 16 17.28 -7.23 6.30
N GLU A 17 16.18 -7.28 5.57
CA GLU A 17 16.12 -6.84 4.17
C GLU A 17 15.44 -5.45 4.09
N PRO A 18 15.86 -4.56 3.16
CA PRO A 18 15.33 -3.22 3.11
C PRO A 18 13.85 -3.23 2.67
N THR A 19 12.99 -2.85 3.63
CA THR A 19 11.87 -1.91 3.47
C THR A 19 10.50 -2.37 2.96
N TYR A 20 10.19 -3.62 2.61
CA TYR A 20 8.83 -3.91 2.08
C TYR A 20 8.18 -5.19 2.63
N ALA A 21 6.86 -5.18 2.81
CA ALA A 21 6.05 -6.36 3.11
C ALA A 21 5.77 -7.08 1.79
N ASP A 22 5.91 -8.41 1.75
CA ASP A 22 5.56 -9.14 0.53
C ASP A 22 4.04 -9.02 0.30
N CYS A 23 3.60 -8.99 -0.96
CA CYS A 23 2.19 -9.00 -1.32
C CYS A 23 1.69 -10.45 -1.49
N PRO A 24 1.10 -11.09 -0.46
CA PRO A 24 0.65 -12.46 -0.59
C PRO A 24 -0.63 -12.56 -1.44
N PRO A 25 -0.82 -13.68 -2.14
CA PRO A 25 -2.11 -13.99 -2.74
C PRO A 25 -3.16 -14.24 -1.64
N PRO A 26 -4.46 -14.05 -1.91
CA PRO A 26 -5.54 -14.07 -0.92
C PRO A 26 -5.64 -15.37 -0.12
N GLY A 27 -5.27 -16.50 -0.74
CA GLY A 27 -5.26 -17.81 -0.09
C GLY A 27 -4.03 -18.08 0.79
N GLN A 28 -3.01 -17.21 0.73
CA GLN A 28 -1.78 -17.31 1.54
C GLN A 28 -1.62 -16.11 2.48
N ALA A 29 -2.39 -15.03 2.26
CA ALA A 29 -2.42 -13.88 3.14
C ALA A 29 -2.96 -14.28 4.51
N ARG A 30 -2.29 -13.83 5.57
CA ARG A 30 -2.76 -14.05 6.94
C ARG A 30 -4.10 -13.37 7.24
N ALA A 31 -4.42 -12.31 6.50
CA ALA A 31 -5.74 -11.69 6.51
C ALA A 31 -6.09 -11.16 5.11
N THR A 32 -7.37 -11.27 4.77
CA THR A 32 -7.95 -10.81 3.52
C THR A 32 -9.29 -10.14 3.81
N ALA A 33 -9.63 -9.10 3.07
CA ALA A 33 -10.92 -8.42 3.13
C ALA A 33 -11.50 -8.25 1.72
N LEU A 34 -12.82 -8.41 1.60
CA LEU A 34 -13.58 -8.10 0.40
C LEU A 34 -14.70 -7.13 0.80
N VAL A 35 -14.71 -5.95 0.19
CA VAL A 35 -15.62 -4.86 0.56
C VAL A 35 -16.20 -4.19 -0.68
N ASP A 36 -17.33 -3.51 -0.55
CA ASP A 36 -17.99 -2.85 -1.68
C ASP A 36 -17.32 -1.51 -2.03
N ASP A 37 -16.73 -0.82 -1.03
CA ASP A 37 -16.17 0.52 -1.18
C ASP A 37 -14.72 0.61 -0.67
N CYS A 38 -13.88 1.38 -1.38
CA CYS A 38 -12.48 1.58 -1.04
C CYS A 38 -12.30 2.19 0.36
N GLY A 39 -13.23 3.05 0.79
CA GLY A 39 -13.23 3.68 2.11
C GLY A 39 -13.32 2.69 3.26
N GLN A 40 -13.86 1.50 3.02
CA GLN A 40 -13.96 0.44 4.02
C GLN A 40 -12.61 -0.25 4.29
N LEU A 41 -11.62 -0.10 3.40
CA LEU A 41 -10.30 -0.68 3.58
C LEU A 41 -9.51 -0.01 4.71
N PHE A 42 -9.64 1.30 4.89
CA PHE A 42 -8.91 2.06 5.91
C PHE A 42 -9.19 1.59 7.35
N PRO A 43 -10.45 1.49 7.82
CA PRO A 43 -10.73 0.99 9.17
C PRO A 43 -10.30 -0.47 9.35
N ILE A 44 -10.37 -1.30 8.30
CA ILE A 44 -9.89 -2.69 8.32
C ILE A 44 -8.38 -2.73 8.51
N LEU A 45 -7.63 -1.92 7.76
CA LEU A 45 -6.17 -1.83 7.87
C LEU A 45 -5.74 -1.35 9.27
N LEU A 46 -6.45 -0.38 9.84
CA LEU A 46 -6.21 0.07 11.21
C LEU A 46 -6.51 -1.02 12.25
N HIS A 47 -7.56 -1.83 12.02
CA HIS A 47 -7.83 -2.99 12.87
C HIS A 47 -6.72 -4.05 12.77
N TRP A 48 -6.23 -4.33 11.55
CA TRP A 48 -5.09 -5.21 11.33
C TRP A 48 -3.83 -4.73 12.03
N ARG A 49 -3.55 -3.42 12.00
CA ARG A 49 -2.44 -2.82 12.76
C ARG A 49 -2.53 -3.11 14.26
N GLN A 50 -3.73 -2.96 14.85
CA GLN A 50 -3.92 -3.26 16.28
C GLN A 50 -3.70 -4.75 16.59
N ARG A 51 -4.03 -5.64 15.64
CA ARG A 51 -3.98 -7.08 15.83
C ARG A 51 -2.62 -7.70 15.50
N PHE A 52 -1.92 -7.17 14.50
CA PHE A 52 -0.75 -7.81 13.89
C PHE A 52 0.55 -7.01 14.06
N GLY A 53 0.49 -5.73 14.46
CA GLY A 53 1.67 -4.91 14.74
C GLY A 53 1.59 -3.50 14.13
N HIS A 54 2.53 -2.64 14.51
CA HIS A 54 2.45 -1.21 14.18
C HIS A 54 2.69 -0.86 12.71
N ASP A 55 3.35 -1.74 11.96
CA ASP A 55 3.77 -1.55 10.57
C ASP A 55 3.08 -2.58 9.68
N VAL A 56 1.83 -2.31 9.33
CA VAL A 56 1.02 -3.16 8.46
C VAL A 56 0.89 -2.50 7.09
N THR A 57 1.08 -3.31 6.05
CA THR A 57 0.83 -2.94 4.65
C THR A 57 -0.36 -3.75 4.13
N GLY A 58 -1.26 -3.11 3.40
CA GLY A 58 -2.35 -3.74 2.68
C GLY A 58 -2.17 -3.55 1.18
N TYR A 59 -2.35 -4.61 0.41
CA TYR A 59 -2.39 -4.56 -1.05
C TYR A 59 -3.83 -4.76 -1.50
N ALA A 60 -4.34 -3.88 -2.37
CA ALA A 60 -5.74 -3.92 -2.75
C ALA A 60 -5.96 -3.67 -4.24
N ALA A 61 -6.95 -4.32 -4.83
CA ALA A 61 -7.46 -3.96 -6.16
C ALA A 61 -8.95 -4.29 -6.29
N GLN A 62 -9.52 -3.80 -7.39
CA GLN A 62 -10.88 -4.10 -7.77
C GLN A 62 -10.98 -5.48 -8.41
N VAL A 63 -11.95 -6.27 -7.96
CA VAL A 63 -12.22 -7.62 -8.45
C VAL A 63 -13.72 -7.77 -8.71
N GLU A 64 -14.07 -8.56 -9.72
CA GLU A 64 -15.43 -9.01 -9.94
C GLU A 64 -15.68 -10.28 -9.13
N ALA A 65 -16.06 -10.11 -7.86
CA ALA A 65 -16.25 -11.23 -6.96
C ALA A 65 -17.29 -10.97 -5.88
N ASP A 66 -18.16 -11.96 -5.66
CA ASP A 66 -19.14 -11.92 -4.59
C ASP A 66 -18.66 -12.67 -3.33
N ASP A 67 -17.65 -13.52 -3.48
CA ASP A 67 -17.11 -14.43 -2.44
C ASP A 67 -15.60 -14.64 -2.63
N ILE A 68 -14.83 -14.51 -1.55
CA ILE A 68 -13.38 -14.70 -1.53
C ILE A 68 -13.00 -16.15 -1.88
N GLU A 69 -13.79 -17.14 -1.45
CA GLU A 69 -13.49 -18.56 -1.71
C GLU A 69 -13.62 -18.94 -3.19
N ARG A 70 -14.28 -18.08 -3.98
CA ARG A 70 -14.50 -18.27 -5.42
C ARG A 70 -13.53 -17.45 -6.27
N LEU A 71 -12.62 -16.70 -5.64
CA LEU A 71 -11.63 -15.93 -6.37
C LEU A 71 -10.65 -16.86 -7.08
N PRO A 72 -10.32 -16.60 -8.35
CA PRO A 72 -9.27 -17.33 -9.03
C PRO A 72 -7.94 -17.16 -8.27
N PRO A 73 -7.11 -18.21 -8.16
CA PRO A 73 -5.82 -18.12 -7.46
C PRO A 73 -4.86 -17.09 -8.08
N HIS A 74 -5.06 -16.75 -9.36
CA HIS A 74 -4.27 -15.78 -10.10
C HIS A 74 -4.81 -14.35 -10.03
N VAL A 75 -5.90 -14.07 -9.30
CA VAL A 75 -6.52 -12.73 -9.27
C VAL A 75 -5.60 -11.64 -8.69
N THR A 76 -4.49 -12.06 -8.08
CA THR A 76 -3.50 -11.22 -7.40
C THR A 76 -2.07 -11.45 -7.89
N GLU A 77 -1.86 -12.33 -8.88
CA GLU A 77 -0.55 -12.49 -9.52
C GLU A 77 -0.18 -11.25 -10.35
N ASP A 78 -1.20 -10.46 -10.72
CA ASP A 78 -1.08 -9.15 -11.32
C ASP A 78 -2.26 -8.32 -10.78
N TRP A 79 -2.04 -7.52 -9.72
CA TRP A 79 -3.08 -6.67 -9.11
C TRP A 79 -3.59 -5.58 -10.07
N GLY A 80 -3.12 -5.58 -11.31
CA GLY A 80 -3.57 -4.71 -12.38
C GLY A 80 -3.04 -3.28 -12.22
N PRO A 81 -3.22 -2.43 -13.24
CA PRO A 81 -2.71 -1.06 -13.23
C PRO A 81 -3.31 -0.18 -12.13
N ASP A 82 -4.42 -0.61 -11.52
CA ASP A 82 -5.18 0.12 -10.51
C ASP A 82 -4.96 -0.43 -9.09
N GLY A 83 -3.99 -1.33 -8.90
CA GLY A 83 -3.63 -1.87 -7.60
C GLY A 83 -3.08 -0.79 -6.66
N LEU A 84 -3.65 -0.72 -5.47
CA LEU A 84 -3.28 0.19 -4.40
C LEU A 84 -2.42 -0.51 -3.35
N ARG A 85 -1.38 0.19 -2.88
CA ARG A 85 -0.75 -0.09 -1.59
C ARG A 85 -1.27 0.88 -0.55
N LEU A 86 -1.59 0.34 0.62
CA LEU A 86 -1.99 1.05 1.83
C LEU A 86 -0.99 0.77 2.96
N ASP A 87 -0.25 1.78 3.39
CA ASP A 87 0.73 1.65 4.49
C ASP A 87 0.24 2.37 5.73
N THR A 88 0.25 1.70 6.88
CA THR A 88 0.01 2.37 8.16
C THR A 88 1.24 3.11 8.64
N THR A 89 1.09 4.35 9.08
CA THR A 89 2.20 5.12 9.67
C THR A 89 2.01 5.34 11.18
N PRO A 90 3.10 5.60 11.92
CA PRO A 90 3.01 6.17 13.26
C PRO A 90 2.11 7.42 13.24
N GLY A 91 1.23 7.55 14.24
CA GLY A 91 0.21 8.61 14.29
C GLY A 91 -1.17 8.22 13.77
N GLY A 92 -1.35 7.04 13.17
CA GLY A 92 -2.67 6.54 12.76
C GLY A 92 -3.14 6.97 11.37
N TYR A 93 -2.23 7.52 10.56
CA TYR A 93 -2.49 7.83 9.16
C TYR A 93 -2.27 6.58 8.28
N VAL A 94 -2.92 6.58 7.12
CA VAL A 94 -2.73 5.59 6.07
C VAL A 94 -2.23 6.32 4.82
N VAL A 95 -1.10 5.88 4.29
CA VAL A 95 -0.54 6.36 3.03
C VAL A 95 -1.05 5.46 1.91
N VAL A 96 -1.54 6.07 0.83
CA VAL A 96 -2.01 5.38 -0.38
C VAL A 96 -1.01 5.64 -1.50
N SER A 97 -0.55 4.60 -2.16
CA SER A 97 0.38 4.70 -3.30
C SER A 97 0.06 3.64 -4.36
N ASP A 98 0.62 3.80 -5.56
CA ASP A 98 0.56 2.74 -6.57
C ASP A 98 1.34 1.53 -6.05
N HIS A 99 0.77 0.33 -6.17
CA HIS A 99 1.48 -0.88 -5.77
C HIS A 99 2.73 -1.15 -6.64
N ARG A 100 2.86 -0.53 -7.82
CA ARG A 100 4.04 -0.63 -8.69
C ARG A 100 5.11 0.41 -8.37
N ASP A 101 4.83 1.40 -7.52
CA ASP A 101 5.87 2.30 -7.00
C ASP A 101 6.95 1.53 -6.18
N HIS A 102 6.80 0.22 -6.04
CA HIS A 102 7.76 -0.73 -5.49
C HIS A 102 8.79 -1.28 -6.49
N ASP A 103 8.51 -1.24 -7.79
CA ASP A 103 9.53 -1.62 -8.76
C ASP A 103 10.67 -0.63 -8.63
N ALA A 104 11.83 -1.12 -8.17
CA ALA A 104 13.04 -0.32 -8.06
C ALA A 104 13.22 0.43 -9.38
N PRO A 105 13.44 1.76 -9.36
CA PRO A 105 13.60 2.51 -10.60
C PRO A 105 14.66 1.79 -11.44
N PRO A 106 14.43 1.63 -12.76
CA PRO A 106 15.39 0.94 -13.61
C PRO A 106 16.75 1.59 -13.38
N ALA A 107 17.78 0.76 -13.21
CA ALA A 107 19.14 1.13 -12.74
C ALA A 107 19.84 2.23 -13.57
N ASN A 108 19.17 2.76 -14.59
CA ASN A 108 19.62 3.79 -15.51
C ASN A 108 18.96 5.16 -15.28
N SER A 109 18.09 5.33 -14.27
CA SER A 109 17.48 6.63 -13.95
C SER A 109 18.38 7.46 -13.02
N VAL A 110 19.63 7.67 -13.44
CA VAL A 110 20.44 8.77 -12.92
C VAL A 110 20.04 10.03 -13.68
N GLY A 111 19.37 10.94 -12.98
CA GLY A 111 19.27 12.34 -13.38
C GLY A 111 17.88 12.78 -13.78
N HIS A 112 17.13 13.32 -12.82
CA HIS A 112 16.71 14.71 -12.96
C HIS A 112 16.45 15.36 -11.60
N GLN A 113 17.43 16.17 -11.25
CA GLN A 113 17.44 17.28 -10.31
C GLN A 113 16.08 18.00 -10.20
N ALA A 114 15.39 17.84 -9.07
CA ALA A 114 14.45 18.84 -8.57
C ALA A 114 15.22 19.80 -7.66
N ASN A 115 15.77 20.81 -8.33
CA ASN A 115 16.30 22.04 -7.76
C ASN A 115 15.24 22.66 -6.83
N ARG A 116 15.35 22.48 -5.50
CA ARG A 116 14.59 23.29 -4.54
C ARG A 116 15.15 24.71 -4.61
N PRO A 117 14.36 25.76 -4.94
CA PRO A 117 14.78 27.10 -4.55
C PRO A 117 14.78 27.14 -3.01
N ALA A 118 15.95 27.43 -2.43
CA ALA A 118 16.06 27.75 -1.03
C ALA A 118 15.16 28.96 -0.74
N LEU A 119 14.16 28.76 0.13
CA LEU A 119 13.38 29.85 0.68
C LEU A 119 14.36 30.72 1.48
N THR A 120 14.78 31.85 0.92
CA THR A 120 15.65 32.79 1.62
C THR A 120 14.86 33.39 2.78
N THR A 121 15.31 33.12 4.00
CA THR A 121 14.76 33.72 5.20
C THR A 121 15.18 35.19 5.21
N ALA A 122 14.22 36.10 5.01
CA ALA A 122 14.45 37.53 5.17
C ALA A 122 14.82 37.81 6.64
N GLN A 123 16.08 38.16 6.90
CA GLN A 123 16.50 38.87 8.11
C GLN A 123 16.82 40.32 7.74
N GLY A 124 15.80 41.18 7.72
CA GLY A 124 15.94 42.60 8.07
C GLY A 124 15.36 42.74 9.48
N GLY A 125 16.07 43.23 10.49
CA GLY A 125 16.68 44.56 10.51
C GLY A 125 15.63 45.55 11.00
N CYS A 126 15.36 45.56 12.30
CA CYS A 126 14.54 46.61 12.93
C CYS A 126 15.33 47.93 12.90
N PRO A 127 14.75 49.03 12.39
CA PRO A 127 15.16 50.39 12.78
C PRO A 127 14.60 50.78 14.15
#